data_AF-A0A1C5XW65-F1
#
_entry.id   AF-A0A1C5XW65-F1
#
_cell.length_a   1.000
_cell.length_b   1.000
_cell.length_c   1.000
_cell.angle_alpha   90.00
_cell.angle_beta   90.00
_cell.angle_gamma   90.00
#
_symmetry.space_group_name_H-M   'P 1'
#
loop_
_entity.id
_entity.type
_entity.pdbx_description
1 polymer ?
#
loop_
_entity_poly.entity_id
_entity_poly.type
_entity_poly.pdbx_seq_one_letter_code
_entity_poly.pdbx_strand_id
1 'polypeptide(L)'
;MNELIQQFITDEVTALTYSDLWNFVNSNSICRGTFEGNNHIIMKISSNQFIIYRICLGMENTKYQEAVLVAKTYLLKKINSMAYQLHLEDIQNILD
;
A
#
# COMPACT_ATOMS: atom_id res chain seq x y z
N MET A 1 14.68 -3.01 -6.94
CA MET A 1 13.46 -2.83 -6.13
C MET A 1 12.49 -2.07 -7.00
N ASN A 2 11.19 -2.42 -7.05
CA ASN A 2 10.28 -1.67 -7.92
C ASN A 2 10.11 -0.24 -7.36
N GLU A 3 10.45 0.78 -8.14
CA GLU A 3 10.47 2.19 -7.73
C GLU A 3 9.10 2.67 -7.26
N LEU A 4 8.03 2.21 -7.91
CA LEU A 4 6.65 2.54 -7.55
C LEU A 4 6.28 2.01 -6.16
N ILE A 5 6.72 0.81 -5.79
CA ILE A 5 6.50 0.28 -4.44
C ILE A 5 7.27 1.11 -3.42
N GLN A 6 8.50 1.51 -3.71
CA GLN A 6 9.29 2.32 -2.78
C GLN A 6 8.67 3.70 -2.55
N GLN A 7 8.18 4.34 -3.61
CA GLN A 7 7.47 5.62 -3.52
C GLN A 7 6.17 5.48 -2.76
N PHE A 8 5.36 4.46 -3.06
CA PHE A 8 4.16 4.14 -2.29
C PHE A 8 4.46 4.01 -0.79
N ILE A 9 5.48 3.24 -0.42
CA ILE A 9 5.82 3.04 0.99
C ILE A 9 6.28 4.34 1.65
N THR A 10 7.06 5.16 0.94
CA THR A 10 7.54 6.45 1.47
C THR A 10 6.42 7.46 1.65
N ASP A 11 5.48 7.51 0.69
CA ASP A 11 4.45 8.54 0.64
C ASP A 11 3.23 8.18 1.50
N GLU A 12 2.85 6.90 1.55
CA GLU A 12 1.59 6.46 2.15
C GLU A 12 1.72 5.82 3.52
N VAL A 13 2.92 5.42 3.95
CA VAL A 13 3.13 4.87 5.30
C VAL A 13 3.49 6.01 6.24
N THR A 14 2.48 6.56 6.90
CA THR A 14 2.62 7.65 7.86
C THR A 14 1.97 7.30 9.20
N ALA A 15 2.21 8.09 10.24
CA ALA A 15 1.53 7.92 11.52
C ALA A 15 -0.01 7.95 11.40
N LEU A 16 -0.55 8.69 10.43
CA LEU A 16 -2.00 8.86 10.24
C LEU A 16 -2.64 7.70 9.46
N THR A 17 -1.89 7.10 8.53
CA THR A 17 -2.42 6.13 7.56
C THR A 17 -2.00 4.69 7.86
N TYR A 18 -0.98 4.48 8.71
CA TYR A 18 -0.39 3.18 8.96
C TYR A 18 -1.41 2.13 9.42
N SER A 19 -2.23 2.44 10.43
CA SER A 19 -3.19 1.47 10.99
C SER A 19 -4.22 1.03 9.96
N ASP A 20 -4.81 1.99 9.23
CA ASP A 20 -5.82 1.70 8.21
C ASP A 20 -5.23 0.92 7.05
N LEU A 21 -4.05 1.33 6.56
CA LEU A 21 -3.35 0.64 5.48
C LEU A 21 -2.96 -0.79 5.90
N TRP A 22 -2.46 -0.95 7.13
CA TRP A 22 -2.13 -2.25 7.69
C TRP A 22 -3.35 -3.16 7.74
N ASN A 23 -4.44 -2.69 8.34
CA ASN A 23 -5.68 -3.46 8.48
C ASN A 23 -6.27 -3.82 7.12
N PHE A 24 -6.21 -2.89 6.16
CA PHE A 24 -6.65 -3.11 4.79
C PHE A 24 -5.86 -4.24 4.10
N VAL A 25 -4.53 -4.22 4.17
CA VAL A 25 -3.65 -5.24 3.56
C VAL A 25 -3.72 -6.56 4.32
N ASN A 26 -3.78 -6.53 5.65
CA ASN A 26 -3.79 -7.72 6.49
C ASN A 26 -5.13 -8.46 6.45
N SER A 27 -6.23 -7.78 6.17
CA SER A 27 -7.55 -8.39 6.05
C SER A 27 -7.58 -9.50 4.99
N ASN A 28 -8.27 -10.61 5.27
CA ASN A 28 -8.52 -11.67 4.29
C ASN A 28 -9.81 -11.42 3.46
N SER A 29 -10.57 -10.36 3.80
CA SER A 29 -11.78 -10.00 3.05
C SER A 29 -11.41 -9.44 1.67
N ILE A 30 -12.13 -9.94 0.65
CA ILE A 30 -11.96 -9.58 -0.77
C ILE A 30 -13.13 -8.68 -1.24
N CYS A 31 -14.19 -8.54 -0.44
CA CYS A 31 -15.49 -8.04 -0.91
C CYS A 31 -15.54 -6.57 -1.33
N ARG A 32 -14.52 -5.77 -1.02
CA ARG A 32 -14.39 -4.35 -1.41
C ARG A 32 -13.07 -3.87 -0.84
N GLY A 33 -12.24 -3.27 -1.66
CA GLY A 33 -11.34 -2.28 -1.09
C GLY A 33 -10.28 -1.86 -2.07
N THR A 34 -10.52 -0.66 -2.55
CA THR A 34 -9.49 0.26 -2.95
C THR A 34 -9.15 1.04 -1.69
N PHE A 35 -7.89 1.11 -1.30
CA PHE A 35 -7.43 2.12 -0.36
C PHE A 35 -6.85 3.26 -1.19
N GLU A 36 -7.46 4.43 -1.03
CA GLU A 36 -7.03 5.66 -1.68
C GLU A 36 -6.13 6.40 -0.69
N GLY A 37 -4.84 6.40 -0.98
CA GLY A 37 -3.86 7.22 -0.29
C GLY A 37 -3.85 8.65 -0.83
N ASN A 38 -2.82 9.40 -0.47
CA ASN A 38 -2.65 10.78 -0.92
C ASN A 38 -2.18 10.86 -2.38
N ASN A 39 -1.21 10.01 -2.73
CA ASN A 39 -0.55 9.98 -4.03
C ASN A 39 -0.76 8.66 -4.77
N HIS A 40 -1.22 7.61 -4.07
CA HIS A 40 -1.33 6.26 -4.62
C HIS A 40 -2.66 5.62 -4.29
N ILE A 41 -3.07 4.72 -5.16
CA ILE A 41 -4.17 3.79 -4.93
C ILE A 41 -3.60 2.39 -4.82
N ILE A 42 -4.09 1.65 -3.82
CA ILE A 42 -3.88 0.22 -3.70
C ILE A 42 -5.22 -0.51 -3.81
N MET A 43 -5.29 -1.40 -4.79
CA MET A 43 -6.48 -2.21 -5.05
C MET A 43 -6.22 -3.65 -4.66
N LYS A 44 -7.11 -4.22 -3.86
CA LYS A 44 -7.06 -5.63 -3.49
C LYS A 44 -7.72 -6.47 -4.58
N ILE A 45 -6.96 -7.36 -5.21
CA ILE A 45 -7.48 -8.27 -6.26
C ILE A 45 -7.74 -9.68 -5.72
N SER A 46 -7.10 -10.06 -4.62
CA SER A 46 -7.36 -11.29 -3.88
C SER A 46 -6.96 -11.11 -2.42
N SER A 47 -7.15 -12.13 -1.59
CA SER A 47 -6.68 -12.09 -0.20
C SER A 47 -5.15 -11.94 -0.10
N ASN A 48 -4.40 -12.25 -1.16
CA ASN A 48 -2.94 -12.34 -1.14
C ASN A 48 -2.23 -11.43 -2.17
N GLN A 49 -2.97 -10.74 -3.03
CA GLN A 49 -2.40 -9.93 -4.11
C GLN A 49 -3.06 -8.57 -4.22
N PHE A 50 -2.24 -7.56 -4.52
CA PHE A 50 -2.64 -6.17 -4.62
C PHE A 50 -2.03 -5.54 -5.88
N ILE A 51 -2.74 -4.56 -6.44
CA ILE A 51 -2.23 -3.69 -7.49
C ILE A 51 -2.01 -2.31 -6.89
N ILE A 52 -0.84 -1.73 -7.08
CA ILE A 52 -0.52 -0.36 -6.66
C ILE A 52 -0.29 0.50 -7.91
N TYR A 53 -0.86 1.70 -7.93
CA TYR A 53 -0.67 2.70 -8.98
C TYR A 53 -0.82 4.12 -8.42
N ARG A 54 -0.36 5.14 -9.15
CA ARG A 54 -0.42 6.55 -8.71
C ARG A 54 -1.77 7.20 -9.00
N ILE A 55 -2.19 8.13 -8.16
CA ILE A 55 -3.31 9.04 -8.42
C ILE A 55 -2.84 10.08 -9.43
N CYS A 56 -3.56 10.24 -10.55
CA CYS A 56 -3.31 11.34 -11.49
C CYS A 56 -4.40 12.40 -11.35
N LEU A 57 -3.99 13.64 -11.09
CA LEU A 57 -4.84 14.82 -11.13
C LEU A 57 -4.51 15.60 -12.42
N GLY A 58 -5.29 15.43 -13.49
CA GLY A 58 -5.09 16.17 -14.75
C GLY A 58 -5.93 15.69 -15.94
N MET A 59 -6.16 16.60 -16.91
CA MET A 59 -7.05 16.41 -18.09
C MET A 59 -6.59 15.36 -19.13
N GLU A 60 -5.37 14.80 -19.03
CA GLU A 60 -4.89 13.77 -19.96
C GLU A 60 -5.07 12.36 -19.39
N ASN A 61 -6.32 11.86 -19.46
CA ASN A 61 -6.70 10.48 -19.16
C ASN A 61 -6.08 9.42 -20.13
N THR A 62 -4.98 9.74 -20.82
CA THR A 62 -4.49 9.01 -22.00
C THR A 62 -3.13 8.35 -21.83
N LYS A 63 -2.42 8.51 -20.71
CA LYS A 63 -1.16 7.78 -20.48
C LYS A 63 -1.38 6.55 -19.62
N TYR A 64 -0.96 5.39 -20.14
CA TYR A 64 -0.82 4.15 -19.37
C TYR A 64 -0.04 4.47 -18.09
N GLN A 65 -0.67 4.25 -16.94
CA GLN A 65 0.00 4.39 -15.65
C GLN A 65 0.78 3.12 -15.35
N GLU A 66 1.98 3.30 -14.80
CA GLU A 66 2.71 2.18 -14.25
C GLU A 66 1.91 1.64 -13.05
N ALA A 67 1.60 0.35 -13.12
CA ALA A 67 0.93 -0.38 -12.06
C ALA A 67 1.76 -1.62 -11.72
N VAL A 68 1.84 -1.94 -10.44
CA VAL A 68 2.63 -3.07 -9.96
C VAL A 68 1.76 -4.05 -9.18
N LEU A 69 1.90 -5.32 -9.51
CA LEU A 69 1.34 -6.43 -8.74
C LEU A 69 2.27 -6.77 -7.58
N VAL A 70 1.74 -6.83 -6.36
CA VAL A 70 2.52 -7.15 -5.16
C VAL A 70 1.82 -8.18 -4.29
N ALA A 71 2.61 -9.07 -3.68
CA ALA A 71 2.12 -10.07 -2.74
C ALA A 71 1.92 -9.48 -1.34
N LYS A 72 0.88 -9.94 -0.63
CA LYS A 72 0.51 -9.52 0.72
C LYS A 72 1.67 -9.52 1.70
N THR A 73 2.36 -10.66 1.80
CA THR A 73 3.45 -10.87 2.78
C THR A 73 4.61 -9.92 2.53
N TYR A 74 4.96 -9.70 1.27
CA TYR A 74 5.99 -8.72 0.90
C TYR A 74 5.55 -7.30 1.28
N LEU A 75 4.32 -6.92 0.95
CA LEU A 75 3.80 -5.58 1.21
C LEU A 75 3.71 -5.28 2.71
N LEU A 76 3.18 -6.20 3.52
CA LEU A 76 3.15 -6.06 4.99
C LEU A 76 4.55 -5.87 5.57
N LYS A 77 5.53 -6.67 5.13
CA LYS A 77 6.94 -6.53 5.56
C LYS A 77 7.49 -5.14 5.25
N LYS A 78 7.14 -4.56 4.10
CA LYS A 78 7.59 -3.22 3.72
C LYS A 78 6.90 -2.11 4.49
N ILE A 79 5.58 -2.20 4.68
CA ILE A 79 4.82 -1.24 5.50
C ILE A 79 5.39 -1.20 6.91
N ASN A 80 5.60 -2.36 7.54
CA ASN A 80 6.21 -2.42 8.87
C ASN A 80 7.65 -1.92 8.90
N SER A 81 8.47 -2.30 7.93
CA SER A 81 9.85 -1.82 7.86
C SER A 81 9.91 -0.29 7.84
N MET A 82 8.99 0.37 7.13
CA MET A 82 8.90 1.83 7.12
C MET A 82 8.37 2.38 8.44
N ALA A 83 7.32 1.77 9.00
CA ALA A 83 6.80 2.17 10.31
C ALA A 83 7.86 2.10 11.43
N TYR A 84 8.73 1.07 11.41
CA TYR A 84 9.89 0.96 12.30
C TYR A 84 10.91 2.08 12.07
N GLN A 85 11.20 2.44 10.82
CA GLN A 85 12.11 3.53 10.50
C GLN A 85 11.57 4.90 10.97
N LEU A 86 10.25 5.06 10.96
CA LEU A 86 9.57 6.27 11.42
C LEU A 86 9.29 6.28 12.94
N HIS A 87 9.68 5.25 13.67
CA HIS A 87 9.42 5.09 15.11
C HIS A 87 7.94 5.26 15.49
N LEU A 88 7.03 4.69 14.70
CA LEU A 88 5.60 4.72 15.01
C LEU A 88 5.29 3.88 16.26
N GLU A 89 4.32 4.32 17.07
CA GLU A 89 4.04 3.72 18.39
C GLU A 89 3.26 2.40 18.32
N ASP A 90 2.40 2.21 17.30
CA ASP A 90 1.45 1.08 17.19
C ASP A 90 1.85 -0.01 16.20
N ILE A 91 3.16 -0.28 16.05
CA ILE A 91 3.65 -1.24 15.04
C ILE A 91 3.15 -2.65 15.34
N GLN A 92 2.43 -3.22 14.37
CA GLN A 92 1.84 -4.55 14.44
C GLN A 92 2.90 -5.60 14.10
N ASN A 93 2.97 -6.70 14.86
CA ASN A 93 3.89 -7.79 14.52
C ASN A 93 3.37 -8.61 13.33
N ILE A 94 4.25 -8.95 12.39
CA ILE A 94 3.99 -10.00 11.39
C ILE A 94 4.34 -11.31 12.07
N LEU A 95 3.35 -11.99 12.64
CA LEU A 95 3.53 -13.39 13.02
C LEU A 95 3.54 -14.20 11.71
N ASP A 96 4.66 -14.88 11.46
CA ASP A 96 4.80 -15.85 10.36
C ASP A 96 3.80 -17.01 10.51
#